data_AF-A0A6I4TW86-F1
#
_entry.id   AF-A0A6I4TW86-F1
#
_cell.length_a   1.000
_cell.length_b   1.000
_cell.length_c   1.000
_cell.angle_alpha   90.00
_cell.angle_beta   90.00
_cell.angle_gamma   90.00
#
_symmetry.space_group_name_H-M   'P 1'
#
loop_
_entity.id
_entity.type
_entity.pdbx_description
1 polymer ?
#
loop_
_entity_poly.entity_id
_entity_poly.type
_entity_poly.pdbx_seq_one_letter_code
_entity_poly.pdbx_strand_id
1 'polypeptide(L)'
;MTSPFRSLPGLRQRAAKAAAEDQTLPASCIRRIISGESPLRVYREHRGMSREDLASASGVQSEQIDRIESGRVEVAAGTIMVLAAALSISLDKLS
;
A
#
# COMPACT_ATOMS: atom_id res chain seq x y z
N MET A 1 7.95 39.51 25.15
CA MET A 1 8.41 38.31 25.87
C MET A 1 7.15 37.72 26.51
N THR A 2 6.63 36.52 26.23
CA THR A 2 7.20 35.29 25.66
C THR A 2 6.01 34.39 25.29
N SER A 3 5.98 33.85 24.07
CA SER A 3 4.90 32.97 23.56
C SER A 3 4.88 31.61 24.30
N PRO A 4 3.72 30.98 24.55
CA PRO A 4 3.65 29.72 25.26
C PRO A 4 3.71 28.55 24.27
N PHE A 5 4.88 27.91 24.13
CA PHE A 5 4.97 26.60 23.46
C PHE A 5 5.09 25.50 24.50
N ARG A 6 3.95 25.03 25.00
CA ARG A 6 3.88 23.78 25.76
C ARG A 6 3.91 22.64 24.74
N SER A 7 5.09 22.05 24.54
CA SER A 7 5.24 20.80 23.78
C SER A 7 4.27 19.76 24.32
N LEU A 8 3.41 19.22 23.47
CA LEU A 8 2.61 18.03 23.74
C LEU A 8 3.41 16.81 23.28
N PRO A 9 3.97 15.98 24.18
CA PRO A 9 4.55 14.70 23.81
C PRO A 9 3.40 13.72 23.59
N GLY A 10 3.03 13.48 22.33
CA GLY A 10 1.99 12.49 22.02
C GLY A 10 1.75 12.23 20.53
N LEU A 11 1.98 13.22 19.66
CA LEU A 11 1.70 13.05 18.22
C LEU A 11 2.73 12.18 17.48
N ARG A 12 3.97 12.07 17.98
CA ARG A 12 5.05 11.34 17.30
C ARG A 12 4.88 9.82 17.35
N GLN A 13 4.30 9.26 18.42
CA GLN A 13 4.26 7.81 18.60
C GLN A 13 3.19 7.11 17.74
N ARG A 14 2.08 7.78 17.41
CA ARG A 14 1.02 7.17 16.57
C ARG A 14 1.42 7.11 15.10
N ALA A 15 2.09 8.14 14.59
CA ALA A 15 2.62 8.15 13.22
C ALA A 15 3.74 7.12 13.03
N ALA A 16 4.62 6.95 14.02
CA ALA A 16 5.70 5.96 13.97
C ALA A 16 5.19 4.51 13.98
N LYS A 17 4.04 4.24 14.62
CA LYS A 17 3.47 2.89 14.71
C LYS A 17 2.74 2.46 13.43
N ALA A 18 2.01 3.38 12.79
CA ALA A 18 1.45 3.15 11.46
C ALA A 18 2.55 2.92 10.41
N ALA A 19 3.63 3.71 10.46
CA ALA A 19 4.79 3.55 9.57
C ALA A 19 5.63 2.28 9.83
N ALA A 20 5.51 1.66 11.01
CA ALA A 20 6.24 0.43 11.35
C ALA A 20 5.49 -0.84 10.91
N GLU A 21 4.17 -0.82 10.91
CA GLU A 21 3.34 -1.91 10.38
C GLU A 21 3.45 -2.00 8.85
N ASP A 22 3.70 -0.87 8.16
CA ASP A 22 3.93 -0.80 6.71
C ASP A 22 5.27 -1.41 6.22
N GLN A 23 6.19 -1.75 7.12
CA GLN A 23 7.53 -2.23 6.74
C GLN A 23 7.70 -3.74 6.80
N THR A 24 6.75 -4.48 7.39
CA THR A 24 6.95 -5.91 7.67
C THR A 24 5.93 -6.76 6.93
N LEU A 25 6.21 -7.04 5.66
CA LEU A 25 5.46 -8.04 4.90
C LEU A 25 5.82 -9.46 5.43
N PRO A 26 4.86 -10.32 5.80
CA PRO A 26 5.16 -11.66 6.28
C PRO A 26 5.93 -12.50 5.25
N ALA A 27 6.78 -13.41 5.72
CA ALA A 27 7.57 -14.28 4.85
C ALA A 27 6.72 -15.13 3.88
N SER A 28 5.48 -15.46 4.24
CA SER A 28 4.53 -16.13 3.34
C SER A 28 4.16 -15.29 2.13
N CYS A 29 3.92 -14.00 2.34
CA CYS A 29 3.60 -13.05 1.27
C CYS A 29 4.82 -12.80 0.38
N ILE A 30 6.02 -12.66 0.97
CA ILE A 30 7.27 -12.54 0.19
C ILE A 30 7.47 -13.78 -0.69
N ARG A 31 7.25 -14.99 -0.16
CA ARG A 31 7.35 -16.22 -0.96
C ARG A 31 6.39 -16.23 -2.16
N ARG A 32 5.14 -15.78 -1.98
CA ARG A 32 4.16 -15.66 -3.07
C ARG A 32 4.66 -14.74 -4.19
N ILE A 33 5.21 -13.58 -3.82
CA ILE A 33 5.79 -12.62 -4.78
C ILE A 33 6.98 -13.25 -5.53
N ILE A 34 7.89 -13.90 -4.82
CA ILE A 34 9.05 -14.58 -5.43
C ILE A 34 8.61 -15.73 -6.36
N SER A 35 7.51 -16.41 -6.03
CA SER A 35 6.90 -17.45 -6.87
C SER A 35 6.17 -16.89 -8.12
N GLY A 36 6.16 -15.58 -8.32
CA GLY A 36 5.60 -14.94 -9.51
C GLY A 36 4.16 -14.45 -9.37
N GLU A 37 3.59 -14.49 -8.17
CA GLU A 37 2.29 -13.87 -7.93
C GLU A 37 2.39 -12.34 -7.96
N SER A 38 1.33 -11.68 -8.45
CA SER A 38 1.28 -10.22 -8.54
C SER A 38 1.51 -9.57 -7.16
N PRO A 39 2.51 -8.68 -7.03
CA PRO A 39 2.73 -7.92 -5.79
C PRO A 39 1.47 -7.17 -5.36
N LEU A 40 0.75 -6.57 -6.30
CA LEU A 40 -0.49 -5.83 -6.04
C LEU A 40 -1.51 -6.73 -5.32
N ARG A 41 -1.71 -7.94 -5.82
CA ARG A 41 -2.63 -8.93 -5.22
C ARG A 41 -2.18 -9.32 -3.82
N VAL A 42 -0.90 -9.63 -3.65
CA VAL A 42 -0.35 -10.07 -2.37
C VAL A 42 -0.51 -8.98 -1.31
N TYR A 43 -0.17 -7.73 -1.61
CA TYR A 43 -0.36 -6.62 -0.69
C TYR A 43 -1.84 -6.34 -0.41
N ARG A 44 -2.70 -6.37 -1.43
CA ARG A 44 -4.14 -6.17 -1.26
C ARG A 44 -4.75 -7.20 -0.31
N GLU A 45 -4.48 -8.48 -0.53
CA GLU A 45 -4.98 -9.55 0.32
C GLU A 45 -4.37 -9.50 1.72
N HIS A 46 -3.09 -9.11 1.85
CA HIS A 46 -2.47 -8.89 3.15
C HIS A 46 -3.16 -7.78 3.95
N ARG A 47 -3.64 -6.72 3.28
CA ARG A 47 -4.45 -5.66 3.87
C ARG A 47 -5.93 -6.04 4.07
N GLY A 48 -6.33 -7.25 3.69
CA GLY A 48 -7.70 -7.74 3.80
C GLY A 48 -8.69 -7.04 2.86
N MET A 49 -8.20 -6.40 1.79
CA MET A 49 -9.05 -5.66 0.85
C MET A 49 -9.53 -6.58 -0.28
N SER A 50 -10.78 -6.43 -0.72
CA SER A 50 -11.24 -6.94 -2.01
C SER A 50 -10.76 -6.04 -3.16
N ARG A 51 -10.92 -6.47 -4.42
CA ARG A 51 -10.62 -5.60 -5.58
C ARG A 51 -11.50 -4.37 -5.62
N GLU A 52 -12.76 -4.51 -5.22
CA GLU A 52 -13.70 -3.39 -5.14
C GLU A 52 -13.30 -2.40 -4.05
N ASP A 53 -12.80 -2.88 -2.90
CA ASP A 53 -12.28 -2.01 -1.84
C ASP A 53 -11.07 -1.22 -2.34
N LEU A 54 -10.15 -1.88 -3.04
CA LEU A 54 -8.97 -1.21 -3.60
C LEU A 54 -9.35 -0.24 -4.71
N ALA A 55 -10.33 -0.58 -5.54
CA ALA A 55 -10.88 0.30 -6.56
C ALA A 55 -11.46 1.58 -5.93
N SER A 56 -12.28 1.41 -4.88
CA SER A 56 -12.88 2.52 -4.15
C SER A 56 -11.81 3.40 -3.48
N ALA A 57 -10.78 2.80 -2.88
CA ALA A 57 -9.72 3.54 -2.19
C ALA A 57 -8.76 4.26 -3.14
N SER A 58 -8.48 3.70 -4.32
CA SER A 58 -7.50 4.25 -5.27
C SER A 58 -8.10 5.08 -6.39
N GLY A 59 -9.41 4.97 -6.63
CA GLY A 59 -10.09 5.53 -7.80
C GLY A 59 -9.79 4.78 -9.11
N VAL A 60 -9.06 3.67 -9.06
CA VAL A 60 -8.78 2.82 -10.23
C VAL A 60 -9.95 1.86 -10.44
N GLN A 61 -10.33 1.61 -11.69
CA GLN A 61 -11.43 0.68 -11.98
C GLN A 61 -11.08 -0.76 -11.54
N SER A 62 -12.05 -1.49 -10.97
CA SER A 62 -11.86 -2.87 -10.51
C SER A 62 -11.40 -3.81 -11.63
N GLU A 63 -11.89 -3.61 -12.87
CA GLU A 63 -11.43 -4.37 -14.05
C GLU A 63 -9.95 -4.11 -14.37
N GLN A 64 -9.48 -2.87 -14.22
CA GLN A 64 -8.08 -2.54 -14.40
C GLN A 64 -7.22 -3.19 -13.31
N ILE A 65 -7.69 -3.23 -12.07
CA ILE A 65 -7.02 -3.95 -10.97
C ILE A 65 -6.93 -5.44 -11.29
N ASP A 66 -8.02 -6.07 -11.73
CA ASP A 66 -8.03 -7.49 -12.10
C ASP A 66 -7.03 -7.81 -13.23
N ARG A 67 -6.95 -6.92 -14.24
CA ARG A 67 -5.98 -7.04 -15.33
C ARG A 67 -4.53 -6.94 -14.85
N ILE A 68 -4.25 -6.02 -13.91
CA ILE A 68 -2.92 -5.86 -13.30
C ILE A 68 -2.56 -7.06 -12.42
N GLU A 69 -3.54 -7.63 -11.70
CA GLU A 69 -3.31 -8.83 -10.87
C GLU A 69 -3.09 -10.09 -11.69
N SER A 70 -3.69 -10.17 -12.88
CA SER A 70 -3.64 -11.34 -13.74
C SER A 70 -2.38 -11.43 -14.61
N GLY A 71 -1.55 -10.37 -14.70
CA GLY A 71 -0.31 -10.43 -15.49
C GLY A 71 0.54 -9.17 -15.52
N ARG A 72 1.66 -9.26 -16.26
CA ARG A 72 2.57 -8.12 -16.51
C ARG A 72 1.99 -7.22 -17.60
N VAL A 73 1.09 -6.35 -17.20
CA VAL A 73 0.56 -5.28 -18.05
C VAL A 73 1.48 -4.08 -17.92
N GLU A 74 1.72 -3.33 -19.00
CA GLU A 74 2.30 -2.00 -18.86
C GLU A 74 1.30 -1.10 -18.12
N VAL A 75 1.64 -0.76 -16.88
CA VAL A 75 0.82 0.11 -16.04
C VAL A 75 1.47 1.49 -16.00
N ALA A 76 0.68 2.53 -16.26
CA ALA A 76 1.14 3.90 -16.12
C ALA A 76 1.64 4.16 -14.69
N ALA A 77 2.76 4.85 -14.54
CA ALA A 77 3.35 5.16 -13.23
C ALA A 77 2.34 5.86 -12.28
N GLY A 78 1.48 6.74 -12.80
CA GLY A 78 0.43 7.39 -12.02
C GLY A 78 -0.57 6.41 -11.40
N THR A 79 -0.92 5.33 -12.11
CA THR A 79 -1.77 4.26 -11.57
C THR A 79 -1.07 3.50 -10.45
N ILE A 80 0.21 3.16 -10.63
CA ILE A 80 1.02 2.50 -9.58
C ILE A 80 1.07 3.39 -8.34
N MET A 81 1.19 4.72 -8.51
CA MET A 81 1.22 5.67 -7.41
C MET A 81 -0.04 5.67 -6.56
N VAL A 82 -1.22 5.75 -7.19
CA VAL A 82 -2.49 5.77 -6.45
C VAL A 82 -2.79 4.41 -5.80
N LEU A 83 -2.38 3.30 -6.42
CA LEU A 83 -2.54 1.96 -5.84
C LEU A 83 -1.62 1.75 -4.63
N ALA A 84 -0.35 2.15 -4.73
CA ALA A 84 0.60 2.08 -3.61
C ALA A 84 0.14 2.95 -2.43
N ALA A 85 -0.36 4.17 -2.73
CA ALA A 85 -0.92 5.05 -1.72
C ALA A 85 -2.14 4.44 -1.03
N ALA A 86 -3.08 3.85 -1.79
CA ALA A 86 -4.25 3.17 -1.24
C ALA A 86 -3.88 1.96 -0.36
N LEU A 87 -2.80 1.25 -0.69
CA LEU A 87 -2.28 0.13 0.09
C LEU A 87 -1.35 0.54 1.24
N SER A 88 -1.07 1.84 1.38
CA SER A 88 -0.08 2.37 2.34
C SER A 88 1.28 1.67 2.23
N ILE A 89 1.82 1.58 1.01
CA ILE A 89 3.14 1.00 0.74
C ILE A 89 3.96 1.94 -0.16
N SER A 90 5.28 1.74 -0.16
CA SER A 90 6.17 2.45 -1.08
C SER A 90 6.01 1.95 -2.53
N LEU A 91 6.26 2.83 -3.49
CA LEU A 91 6.10 2.55 -4.93
C LEU A 91 6.96 1.38 -5.41
N ASP A 92 8.17 1.23 -4.84
CA ASP A 92 9.11 0.15 -5.16
C ASP A 92 8.56 -1.26 -4.85
N LYS A 93 7.46 -1.35 -4.11
CA LYS A 93 6.80 -2.62 -3.81
C LYS A 93 5.88 -3.12 -4.93
N LEU A 94 5.52 -2.24 -5.87
CA LEU A 94 4.64 -2.56 -7.00
C LEU A 94 5.35 -2.47 -8.37
N SER A 95 6.59 -1.99 -8.39
CA SER A 95 7.44 -1.89 -9.59
C SER A 95 8.10 -3.20 -9.99
#